data_AF-A0A839JRI7-F1
#
_entry.id   AF-A0A839JRI7-F1
#
_cell.length_a   1.000
_cell.length_b   1.000
_cell.length_c   1.000
_cell.angle_alpha   90.00
_cell.angle_beta   90.00
_cell.angle_gamma   90.00
#
_symmetry.space_group_name_H-M   'P 1'
#
loop_
_entity.id
_entity.type
_entity.pdbx_description
1 polymer ?
#
loop_
_entity_poly.entity_id
_entity_poly.type
_entity_poly.pdbx_seq_one_letter_code
_entity_poly.pdbx_strand_id
1 'polypeptide(L)'
;MGNKEKLTSHNDAITTGLEDNEAVLSYLQWGVLEQQGTWDAPSGSELNGRWSREWILSAYLDLTDAMIQHLGGYENEQPAFVPDEVLFLDKSARPVAWLVDSLWEVMADKGAKKPHLGFIHIDRKDWWSRVKLPLVGEENRDPFEFNIKDVSEDAINAIRAKFVIGDLTPDNYENEVWKLPTTLDGKKVLIVDEIRSSGATTYMATKLLSRAVPSATFESVYFWSAPYNEGKSVEIDNKDGTRSVQRRMYNIPVWYDKHKPDGREVSDPSPGVMDRLYRENPTQENLKRRIAWFVESVTPEDVGADVDERTKRLKRDIAALSYLSINDFMMAKSDTRTGMIMEFLRNKQGASSAGKSSMTLLQEHTRRIKKKQGERTFPLVEKKRS
;
A
#
# COMPACT_ATOMS: atom_id res chain seq x y z
N MET A 1 -14.97 -65.17 -11.34
CA MET A 1 -14.90 -63.77 -11.79
C MET A 1 -14.80 -62.87 -10.55
N GLY A 2 -13.75 -62.03 -10.48
CA GLY A 2 -13.55 -60.86 -9.59
C GLY A 2 -13.62 -61.08 -8.08
N ASN A 3 -12.54 -61.41 -7.36
CA ASN A 3 -11.55 -60.50 -6.71
C ASN A 3 -12.19 -59.33 -5.92
N LYS A 4 -12.35 -59.46 -4.59
CA LYS A 4 -11.37 -59.25 -3.49
C LYS A 4 -11.11 -57.76 -3.17
N GLU A 5 -11.71 -57.35 -2.06
CA GLU A 5 -11.23 -56.26 -1.20
C GLU A 5 -9.74 -56.42 -0.88
N LYS A 6 -9.01 -55.31 -0.95
CA LYS A 6 -7.84 -55.06 -0.11
C LYS A 6 -7.70 -53.56 0.14
N LEU A 7 -7.87 -53.18 1.40
CA LEU A 7 -7.36 -51.94 1.97
C LEU A 7 -5.83 -51.83 1.80
N THR A 8 -5.36 -50.58 1.89
CA THR A 8 -3.96 -50.06 1.95
C THR A 8 -3.29 -49.87 0.57
N SER A 9 -2.73 -48.70 0.24
CA SER A 9 -1.95 -47.77 1.06
C SER A 9 -2.21 -46.29 0.77
N HIS A 10 -2.17 -45.48 1.85
CA HIS A 10 -1.94 -44.04 1.78
C HIS A 10 -0.73 -43.70 0.91
N ASN A 11 -0.97 -42.93 -0.14
CA ASN A 11 0.00 -42.02 -0.75
C ASN A 11 -0.60 -40.59 -0.70
N ASP A 12 -1.09 -40.22 0.47
CA ASP A 12 -1.37 -38.83 0.81
C ASP A 12 -0.03 -38.16 1.13
N ALA A 13 0.49 -37.35 0.20
CA ALA A 13 1.19 -36.09 0.46
C ALA A 13 1.76 -35.49 -0.84
N ILE A 14 1.57 -34.18 -1.02
CA ILE A 14 2.23 -33.27 -1.99
C ILE A 14 1.61 -33.15 -3.40
N THR A 15 0.28 -33.08 -3.54
CA THR A 15 -0.34 -32.60 -4.80
C THR A 15 -1.44 -31.55 -4.63
N THR A 16 -1.98 -31.34 -3.43
CA THR A 16 -3.15 -30.47 -3.22
C THR A 16 -2.85 -28.97 -3.40
N GLY A 17 -1.63 -28.50 -3.10
CA GLY A 17 -1.31 -27.06 -3.18
C GLY A 17 -1.11 -26.50 -4.61
N LEU A 18 -0.81 -27.35 -5.60
CA LEU A 18 -0.55 -26.92 -6.97
C LEU A 18 -1.85 -26.79 -7.78
N GLU A 19 -2.81 -27.70 -7.59
CA GLU A 19 -4.13 -27.63 -8.24
C GLU A 19 -4.93 -26.41 -7.76
N ASP A 20 -4.82 -26.07 -6.47
CA ASP A 20 -5.43 -24.87 -5.89
C ASP A 20 -4.79 -23.57 -6.47
N ASN A 21 -3.48 -23.55 -6.67
CA ASN A 21 -2.78 -22.42 -7.29
C ASN A 21 -3.18 -22.21 -8.76
N GLU A 22 -3.29 -23.28 -9.55
CA GLU A 22 -3.71 -23.17 -10.96
C GLU A 22 -5.15 -22.66 -11.09
N ALA A 23 -6.06 -23.06 -10.19
CA ALA A 23 -7.41 -22.53 -10.15
C ALA A 23 -7.44 -21.02 -9.87
N VAL A 24 -6.64 -20.56 -8.90
CA VAL A 24 -6.50 -19.13 -8.59
C VAL A 24 -5.86 -18.36 -9.74
N LEU A 25 -4.80 -18.90 -10.37
CA LEU A 25 -4.15 -18.28 -11.52
C LEU A 25 -5.08 -18.21 -12.75
N SER A 26 -5.95 -19.21 -12.92
CA SER A 26 -7.00 -19.19 -13.95
C SER A 26 -8.07 -18.14 -13.65
N TYR A 27 -8.44 -17.94 -12.37
CA TYR A 27 -9.38 -16.89 -11.96
C TYR A 27 -8.82 -15.49 -12.21
N LEU A 28 -7.55 -15.28 -11.86
CA LEU A 28 -6.85 -14.01 -12.04
C LEU A 28 -6.62 -13.68 -13.52
N GLN A 29 -6.74 -14.68 -14.40
CA GLN A 29 -6.56 -14.50 -15.83
C GLN A 29 -7.44 -13.36 -16.36
N TRP A 30 -6.82 -12.39 -17.02
CA TRP A 30 -7.46 -11.17 -17.54
C TRP A 30 -8.05 -10.23 -16.48
N GLY A 31 -7.76 -10.50 -15.20
CA GLY A 31 -8.11 -9.65 -14.07
C GLY A 31 -7.40 -8.31 -14.10
N VAL A 32 -7.81 -7.43 -13.20
CA VAL A 32 -7.23 -6.09 -13.07
C VAL A 32 -5.76 -6.19 -12.65
N LEU A 33 -5.38 -7.07 -11.71
CA LEU A 33 -3.98 -7.20 -11.28
C LEU A 33 -3.02 -7.56 -12.43
N GLU A 34 -3.47 -8.37 -13.40
CA GLU A 34 -2.65 -8.78 -14.55
C GLU A 34 -2.53 -7.71 -15.64
N GLN A 35 -3.39 -6.68 -15.61
CA GLN A 35 -3.37 -5.60 -16.60
C GLN A 35 -2.25 -4.59 -16.35
N GLN A 36 -1.39 -4.81 -15.35
CA GLN A 36 -0.30 -3.90 -15.07
C GLN A 36 0.65 -3.81 -16.26
N GLY A 37 0.67 -2.63 -16.88
CA GLY A 37 1.60 -2.32 -17.96
C GLY A 37 2.99 -2.14 -17.39
N THR A 38 3.76 -3.21 -17.31
CA THR A 38 5.18 -3.14 -16.99
C THR A 38 5.95 -2.91 -18.28
N TRP A 39 6.57 -1.74 -18.46
CA TRP A 39 7.38 -1.42 -19.63
C TRP A 39 8.87 -1.64 -19.32
N ASP A 40 9.69 -1.84 -20.35
CA ASP A 40 11.15 -2.04 -20.24
C ASP A 40 11.58 -3.34 -19.51
N ALA A 41 10.81 -4.43 -19.61
CA ALA A 41 11.30 -5.74 -19.18
C ALA A 41 12.61 -6.10 -19.93
N PRO A 42 13.63 -6.69 -19.25
CA PRO A 42 14.88 -7.06 -19.91
C PRO A 42 14.62 -7.88 -21.18
N SER A 43 15.45 -7.67 -22.21
CA SER A 43 15.40 -8.46 -23.44
C SER A 43 15.52 -9.96 -23.10
N GLY A 44 14.50 -10.76 -23.44
CA GLY A 44 14.40 -12.17 -23.05
C GLY A 44 13.34 -12.48 -21.98
N SER A 45 12.63 -11.47 -21.46
CA SER A 45 11.38 -11.66 -20.71
C SER A 45 10.29 -12.28 -21.60
N GLU A 46 9.49 -13.16 -21.02
CA GLU A 46 8.62 -14.14 -21.70
C GLU A 46 7.53 -13.55 -22.63
N LEU A 47 7.35 -12.22 -22.67
CA LEU A 47 6.25 -11.56 -23.38
C LEU A 47 6.67 -10.27 -24.13
N ASN A 48 7.65 -10.33 -25.04
CA ASN A 48 7.96 -9.23 -25.99
C ASN A 48 8.07 -7.83 -25.33
N GLY A 49 8.84 -7.72 -24.25
CA GLY A 49 9.04 -6.45 -23.52
C GLY A 49 8.04 -6.18 -22.39
N ARG A 50 7.19 -7.16 -22.03
CA ARG A 50 6.36 -7.18 -20.82
C ARG A 50 6.86 -8.24 -19.84
N TRP A 51 6.70 -7.98 -18.54
CA TRP A 51 6.96 -8.98 -17.51
C TRP A 51 5.86 -10.05 -17.53
N SER A 52 6.19 -11.28 -17.13
CA SER A 52 5.21 -12.36 -17.03
C SER A 52 4.19 -12.07 -15.95
N ARG A 53 3.01 -12.69 -16.07
CA ARG A 53 1.95 -12.61 -15.06
C ARG A 53 2.46 -12.99 -13.68
N GLU A 54 3.20 -14.09 -13.61
CA GLU A 54 3.75 -14.64 -12.39
C GLU A 54 4.68 -13.64 -11.71
N TRP A 55 5.43 -12.87 -12.51
CA TRP A 55 6.27 -11.78 -12.00
C TRP A 55 5.43 -10.65 -11.39
N ILE A 56 4.38 -10.20 -12.09
CA ILE A 56 3.49 -9.11 -11.61
C ILE A 56 2.84 -9.51 -10.29
N LEU A 57 2.28 -10.72 -10.21
CA LEU A 57 1.66 -11.23 -9.00
C LEU A 57 2.67 -11.37 -7.85
N SER A 58 3.90 -11.83 -8.14
CA SER A 58 4.96 -11.89 -7.14
C SER A 58 5.31 -10.51 -6.57
N ALA A 59 5.33 -9.46 -7.38
CA ALA A 59 5.61 -8.10 -6.91
C ALA A 59 4.54 -7.62 -5.92
N TYR A 60 3.26 -7.87 -6.19
CA TYR A 60 2.18 -7.55 -5.24
C TYR A 60 2.34 -8.32 -3.93
N LEU A 61 2.65 -9.61 -3.98
CA LEU A 61 2.84 -10.44 -2.78
C LEU A 61 4.06 -9.97 -1.97
N ASP A 62 5.18 -9.68 -2.61
CA ASP A 62 6.40 -9.20 -1.95
C ASP A 62 6.23 -7.86 -1.25
N LEU A 63 5.60 -6.92 -1.95
CA LEU A 63 5.37 -5.59 -1.40
C LEU A 63 4.36 -5.64 -0.26
N THR A 64 3.38 -6.55 -0.33
CA THR A 64 2.44 -6.78 0.77
C THR A 64 3.13 -7.45 1.96
N ASP A 65 3.98 -8.45 1.74
CA ASP A 65 4.80 -9.08 2.78
C ASP A 65 5.68 -8.05 3.51
N ALA A 66 6.40 -7.22 2.75
CA ALA A 66 7.22 -6.15 3.29
C ALA A 66 6.38 -5.13 4.07
N MET A 67 5.18 -4.79 3.59
CA MET A 67 4.27 -3.92 4.33
C MET A 67 3.81 -4.57 5.64
N ILE A 68 3.40 -5.84 5.62
CA ILE A 68 3.02 -6.57 6.83
C ILE A 68 4.18 -6.61 7.85
N GLN A 69 5.43 -6.77 7.40
CA GLN A 69 6.59 -6.61 8.28
C GLN A 69 6.67 -5.22 8.91
N HIS A 70 6.51 -4.16 8.12
CA HIS A 70 6.49 -2.78 8.62
C HIS A 70 5.36 -2.52 9.63
N LEU A 71 4.27 -3.27 9.53
CA LEU A 71 3.13 -3.21 10.45
C LEU A 71 3.31 -4.09 11.70
N GLY A 72 4.46 -4.73 11.89
CA GLY A 72 4.75 -5.57 13.06
C GLY A 72 4.19 -6.99 12.95
N GLY A 73 3.93 -7.47 11.73
CA GLY A 73 3.39 -8.80 11.45
C GLY A 73 4.29 -9.97 11.85
N TYR A 74 5.55 -9.74 12.25
CA TYR A 74 6.54 -10.79 12.53
C TYR A 74 7.10 -10.69 13.96
N GLU A 75 6.82 -11.69 14.80
CA GLU A 75 7.14 -11.66 16.24
C GLU A 75 8.65 -11.54 16.50
N ASN A 76 9.45 -12.24 15.71
CA ASN A 76 10.90 -12.35 15.92
C ASN A 76 11.73 -11.28 15.18
N GLU A 77 11.10 -10.44 14.35
CA GLU A 77 11.77 -9.50 13.45
C GLU A 77 11.00 -8.18 13.38
N GLN A 78 10.69 -7.64 14.57
CA GLN A 78 9.95 -6.39 14.71
C GLN A 78 10.75 -5.21 14.15
N PRO A 79 10.12 -4.34 13.35
CA PRO A 79 10.74 -3.09 12.93
C PRO A 79 10.99 -2.17 14.12
N ALA A 80 11.91 -1.20 13.95
CA ALA A 80 12.16 -0.18 14.97
C ALA A 80 10.89 0.66 15.30
N PHE A 81 10.02 0.81 14.30
CA PHE A 81 8.73 1.48 14.42
C PHE A 81 7.61 0.49 14.11
N VAL A 82 6.87 0.09 15.14
CA VAL A 82 5.64 -0.70 15.02
C VAL A 82 4.46 0.25 15.24
N PRO A 83 3.60 0.48 14.24
CA PRO A 83 2.48 1.39 14.38
C PRO A 83 1.33 0.80 15.18
N ASP A 84 0.66 1.66 15.95
CA ASP A 84 -0.66 1.38 16.54
C ASP A 84 -1.79 1.64 15.52
N GLU A 85 -1.52 2.57 14.60
CA GLU A 85 -2.47 3.11 13.63
C GLU A 85 -1.78 3.29 12.26
N VAL A 86 -2.49 2.98 11.19
CA VAL A 86 -2.03 3.21 9.81
C VAL A 86 -2.99 4.15 9.11
N LEU A 87 -2.49 5.26 8.58
CA LEU A 87 -3.25 6.18 7.75
C LEU A 87 -2.80 6.06 6.30
N PHE A 88 -3.64 5.48 5.46
CA PHE A 88 -3.42 5.44 4.02
C PHE A 88 -3.81 6.78 3.40
N LEU A 89 -2.92 7.35 2.59
CA LEU A 89 -3.23 8.56 1.82
C LEU A 89 -4.24 8.19 0.72
N ASP A 90 -5.45 8.70 0.89
CA ASP A 90 -6.61 8.26 0.13
C ASP A 90 -6.47 8.64 -1.36
N LYS A 91 -7.22 7.94 -2.20
CA LYS A 91 -7.01 7.68 -3.65
C LYS A 91 -6.18 6.45 -3.93
N SER A 92 -4.85 6.57 -3.98
CA SER A 92 -4.05 5.50 -4.57
C SER A 92 -3.56 4.46 -3.56
N ALA A 93 -3.56 4.78 -2.26
CA ALA A 93 -3.15 3.85 -1.23
C ALA A 93 -4.31 2.96 -0.71
N ARG A 94 -5.57 3.22 -1.10
CA ARG A 94 -6.72 2.42 -0.66
C ARG A 94 -6.64 0.94 -1.08
N PRO A 95 -6.22 0.58 -2.31
CA PRO A 95 -5.99 -0.81 -2.67
C PRO A 95 -4.84 -1.48 -1.91
N VAL A 96 -3.89 -0.71 -1.38
CA VAL A 96 -2.84 -1.23 -0.50
C VAL A 96 -3.44 -1.74 0.82
N ALA A 97 -4.40 -1.00 1.38
CA ALA A 97 -5.12 -1.44 2.56
C ALA A 97 -5.88 -2.76 2.31
N TRP A 98 -6.49 -2.93 1.12
CA TRP A 98 -7.17 -4.18 0.75
C TRP A 98 -6.21 -5.36 0.63
N LEU A 99 -5.01 -5.14 0.08
CA LEU A 99 -3.94 -6.15 0.00
C LEU A 99 -3.50 -6.59 1.39
N VAL A 100 -3.16 -5.63 2.26
CA VAL A 100 -2.77 -5.91 3.65
C VAL A 100 -3.88 -6.65 4.38
N ASP A 101 -5.14 -6.18 4.26
CA ASP A 101 -6.27 -6.78 4.95
C ASP A 101 -6.53 -8.22 4.50
N SER A 102 -6.48 -8.48 3.19
CA SER A 102 -6.74 -9.80 2.60
C SER A 102 -5.63 -10.80 2.88
N LEU A 103 -4.38 -10.33 3.00
CA LEU A 103 -3.21 -11.19 3.12
C LEU A 103 -2.66 -11.30 4.55
N TRP A 104 -3.17 -10.52 5.51
CA TRP A 104 -2.71 -10.53 6.89
C TRP A 104 -2.71 -11.94 7.50
N GLU A 105 -3.85 -12.62 7.48
CA GLU A 105 -4.03 -13.92 8.14
C GLU A 105 -3.18 -15.05 7.55
N VAL A 106 -2.75 -14.89 6.29
CA VAL A 106 -1.94 -15.90 5.58
C VAL A 106 -0.44 -15.59 5.60
N MET A 107 -0.05 -14.32 5.78
CA MET A 107 1.36 -13.89 5.79
C MET A 107 1.91 -13.64 7.20
N ALA A 108 1.15 -12.98 8.09
CA ALA A 108 1.62 -12.59 9.40
C ALA A 108 1.80 -13.79 10.36
N ASP A 109 2.64 -13.63 11.37
CA ASP A 109 2.84 -14.64 12.41
C ASP A 109 1.56 -14.83 13.25
N LYS A 110 1.35 -16.07 13.71
CA LYS A 110 0.19 -16.43 14.53
C LYS A 110 0.24 -15.71 15.88
N GLY A 111 -0.55 -14.65 16.03
CA GLY A 111 -0.58 -13.81 17.23
C GLY A 111 -0.24 -12.35 16.96
N ALA A 112 0.28 -12.03 15.76
CA ALA A 112 0.52 -10.65 15.36
C ALA A 112 -0.78 -9.85 15.31
N LYS A 113 -0.79 -8.70 15.98
CA LYS A 113 -1.94 -7.81 16.03
C LYS A 113 -1.92 -6.86 14.83
N LYS A 114 -2.90 -6.98 13.94
CA LYS A 114 -3.10 -6.02 12.85
C LYS A 114 -3.39 -4.63 13.43
N PRO A 115 -2.67 -3.57 13.00
CA PRO A 115 -2.98 -2.21 13.42
C PRO A 115 -4.32 -1.75 12.86
N HIS A 116 -4.91 -0.71 13.45
CA HIS A 116 -6.11 -0.10 12.88
C HIS A 116 -5.77 0.61 11.56
N LEU A 117 -6.59 0.39 10.52
CA LEU A 117 -6.38 0.96 9.19
C LEU A 117 -7.39 2.09 8.96
N GLY A 118 -6.90 3.30 8.75
CA GLY A 118 -7.68 4.49 8.44
C GLY A 118 -7.25 5.16 7.14
N PHE A 119 -8.06 6.12 6.68
CA PHE A 119 -7.82 6.86 5.44
C PHE A 119 -7.84 8.36 5.68
N ILE A 120 -7.00 9.08 4.95
CA ILE A 120 -6.98 10.53 4.93
C ILE A 120 -6.61 11.05 3.56
N HIS A 121 -7.36 12.02 3.03
CA HIS A 121 -7.01 12.66 1.77
C HIS A 121 -6.02 13.80 2.01
N ILE A 122 -4.79 13.64 1.54
CA ILE A 122 -3.81 14.73 1.48
C ILE A 122 -3.14 14.61 0.13
N ASP A 123 -3.33 15.62 -0.74
CA ASP A 123 -2.68 15.69 -2.05
C ASP A 123 -1.78 16.93 -2.14
N ARG A 124 -0.60 16.76 -2.75
CA ARG A 124 0.37 17.84 -2.88
C ARG A 124 -0.17 19.05 -3.65
N LYS A 125 -0.95 18.86 -4.72
CA LYS A 125 -1.48 19.96 -5.54
C LYS A 125 -2.44 20.81 -4.72
N ASP A 126 -3.32 20.16 -3.95
CA ASP A 126 -4.27 20.82 -3.07
C ASP A 126 -3.56 21.64 -1.99
N TRP A 127 -2.56 21.05 -1.33
CA TRP A 127 -1.87 21.70 -0.21
C TRP A 127 -0.91 22.81 -0.63
N TRP A 128 -0.27 22.67 -1.79
CA TRP A 128 0.48 23.77 -2.40
C TRP A 128 -0.43 24.96 -2.73
N SER A 129 -1.62 24.70 -3.26
CA SER A 129 -2.62 25.76 -3.52
C SER A 129 -3.04 26.45 -2.21
N ARG A 130 -3.27 25.69 -1.13
CA ARG A 130 -3.68 26.22 0.18
C ARG A 130 -2.64 27.16 0.81
N VAL A 131 -1.35 26.93 0.57
CA VAL A 131 -0.27 27.83 1.01
C VAL A 131 0.10 28.89 -0.03
N LYS A 132 -0.79 29.15 -1.00
CA LYS A 132 -0.64 30.18 -2.04
C LYS A 132 0.56 29.98 -2.97
N LEU A 133 1.00 28.73 -3.13
CA LEU A 133 2.08 28.32 -4.01
C LEU A 133 1.61 27.22 -4.99
N PRO A 134 0.51 27.44 -5.75
CA PRO A 134 -0.08 26.40 -6.59
C PRO A 134 0.93 25.84 -7.60
N LEU A 135 0.92 24.52 -7.77
CA LEU A 135 1.70 23.85 -8.81
C LEU A 135 1.12 24.14 -10.20
N VAL A 136 2.00 24.34 -11.18
CA VAL A 136 1.59 24.45 -12.59
C VAL A 136 1.83 23.10 -13.29
N GLY A 137 0.74 22.40 -13.63
CA GLY A 137 0.80 21.10 -14.31
C GLY A 137 1.33 19.97 -13.41
N GLU A 138 2.41 19.32 -13.85
CA GLU A 138 3.06 18.19 -13.14
C GLU A 138 4.37 18.60 -12.44
N GLU A 139 4.52 19.90 -12.16
CA GLU A 139 5.66 20.45 -11.45
C GLU A 139 5.96 19.67 -10.16
N ASN A 140 7.23 19.33 -9.95
CA ASN A 140 7.72 18.75 -8.71
C ASN A 140 8.50 19.82 -7.95
N ARG A 141 7.86 20.44 -6.96
CA ARG A 141 8.56 21.29 -5.99
C ARG A 141 9.30 20.47 -4.97
N ASP A 142 10.37 21.05 -4.42
CA ASP A 142 11.05 20.45 -3.29
C ASP A 142 10.07 20.37 -2.11
N PRO A 143 9.79 19.16 -1.55
CA PRO A 143 8.98 19.02 -0.36
C PRO A 143 9.39 19.95 0.79
N PHE A 144 10.69 20.28 0.92
CA PHE A 144 11.20 21.13 1.99
C PHE A 144 10.82 22.61 1.87
N GLU A 145 10.35 23.05 0.69
CA GLU A 145 9.75 24.38 0.53
C GLU A 145 8.42 24.50 1.30
N PHE A 146 7.79 23.39 1.67
CA PHE A 146 6.52 23.41 2.40
C PHE A 146 6.78 23.75 3.87
N ASN A 147 6.36 24.95 4.27
CA ASN A 147 6.43 25.42 5.63
C ASN A 147 5.06 25.32 6.32
N ILE A 148 5.00 24.49 7.36
CA ILE A 148 3.78 24.27 8.14
C ILE A 148 3.20 25.55 8.76
N LYS A 149 4.03 26.59 8.97
CA LYS A 149 3.59 27.89 9.51
C LYS A 149 2.74 28.70 8.53
N ASP A 150 2.77 28.36 7.24
CA ASP A 150 1.99 29.04 6.20
C ASP A 150 0.59 28.43 6.06
N VAL A 151 0.31 27.33 6.76
CA VAL A 151 -1.01 26.70 6.84
C VAL A 151 -1.87 27.45 7.87
N SER A 152 -3.12 27.77 7.53
CA SER A 152 -4.02 28.46 8.45
C SER A 152 -4.36 27.60 9.67
N GLU A 153 -4.53 28.24 10.83
CA GLU A 153 -4.96 27.55 12.04
C GLU A 153 -6.33 26.87 11.85
N ASP A 154 -7.24 27.47 11.09
CA ASP A 154 -8.54 26.86 10.77
C ASP A 154 -8.39 25.50 10.05
N ALA A 155 -7.39 25.39 9.16
CA ALA A 155 -7.11 24.13 8.48
C ALA A 155 -6.53 23.09 9.45
N ILE A 156 -5.64 23.49 10.35
CA ILE A 156 -5.10 22.60 11.39
C ILE A 156 -6.21 22.16 12.36
N ASN A 157 -7.07 23.08 12.80
CA ASN A 157 -8.23 22.81 13.65
C ASN A 157 -9.16 21.80 12.97
N ALA A 158 -9.44 21.99 11.68
CA ALA A 158 -10.28 21.08 10.92
C ALA A 158 -9.66 19.68 10.76
N ILE A 159 -8.35 19.56 10.49
CA ILE A 159 -7.66 18.26 10.48
C ILE A 159 -7.76 17.60 11.86
N ARG A 160 -7.51 18.34 12.94
CA ARG A 160 -7.61 17.81 14.31
C ARG A 160 -9.02 17.31 14.60
N ALA A 161 -10.05 18.04 14.17
CA ALA A 161 -11.46 17.69 14.40
C ALA A 161 -11.83 16.30 13.88
N LYS A 162 -11.21 15.83 12.78
CA LYS A 162 -11.38 14.45 12.27
C LYS A 162 -11.07 13.38 13.32
N PHE A 163 -10.09 13.65 14.18
CA PHE A 163 -9.59 12.69 15.16
C PHE A 163 -10.12 12.93 16.58
N VAL A 164 -10.89 14.00 16.83
CA VAL A 164 -11.38 14.32 18.17
C VAL A 164 -12.31 13.24 18.71
N ILE A 165 -12.09 12.83 19.96
CA ILE A 165 -12.99 12.01 20.75
C ILE A 165 -13.88 12.95 21.57
N GLY A 166 -15.19 12.86 21.38
CA GLY A 166 -16.18 13.76 21.96
C GLY A 166 -16.93 14.58 20.93
N ASP A 167 -17.81 15.43 21.42
CA ASP A 167 -18.78 16.16 20.60
C ASP A 167 -18.25 17.55 20.25
N LEU A 168 -18.40 17.91 18.97
CA LEU A 168 -18.19 19.27 18.47
C LEU A 168 -19.54 19.86 18.07
N THR A 169 -19.59 21.18 17.97
CA THR A 169 -20.72 21.89 17.35
C THR A 169 -20.18 22.87 16.30
N PRO A 170 -20.98 23.24 15.28
CA PRO A 170 -20.58 24.24 14.29
C PRO A 170 -20.09 25.56 14.92
N ASP A 171 -20.68 25.95 16.05
CA ASP A 171 -20.46 27.27 16.66
C ASP A 171 -19.26 27.32 17.62
N ASN A 172 -18.75 26.16 18.07
CA ASN A 172 -17.71 26.11 19.10
C ASN A 172 -16.45 25.32 18.70
N TYR A 173 -16.44 24.64 17.56
CA TYR A 173 -15.39 23.67 17.27
C TYR A 173 -13.99 24.29 17.30
N GLU A 174 -13.82 25.51 16.78
CA GLU A 174 -12.52 26.20 16.76
C GLU A 174 -11.91 26.37 18.16
N ASN A 175 -12.77 26.57 19.17
CA ASN A 175 -12.35 26.78 20.56
C ASN A 175 -12.25 25.47 21.37
N GLU A 176 -13.03 24.44 21.01
CA GLU A 176 -13.12 23.19 21.76
C GLU A 176 -12.21 22.08 21.23
N VAL A 177 -11.84 22.10 19.94
CA VAL A 177 -11.09 21.01 19.28
C VAL A 177 -9.76 20.68 19.98
N TRP A 178 -9.12 21.67 20.61
CA TRP A 178 -7.85 21.51 21.33
C TRP A 178 -8.00 21.08 22.79
N LYS A 179 -9.19 21.20 23.36
CA LYS A 179 -9.49 20.79 24.74
C LYS A 179 -9.84 19.31 24.84
N LEU A 180 -10.26 18.73 23.72
CA LEU A 180 -10.67 17.34 23.63
C LEU A 180 -9.50 16.43 23.22
N PRO A 181 -9.46 15.18 23.72
CA PRO A 181 -8.49 14.19 23.29
C PRO A 181 -8.75 13.73 21.85
N THR A 182 -7.76 13.11 21.22
CA THR A 182 -7.87 12.53 19.88
C THR A 182 -7.69 11.02 19.89
N THR A 183 -8.20 10.35 18.86
CA THR A 183 -7.99 8.91 18.61
C THR A 183 -6.54 8.56 18.31
N LEU A 184 -5.68 9.55 18.06
CA LEU A 184 -4.27 9.38 17.75
C LEU A 184 -3.35 9.76 18.92
N ASP A 185 -3.86 10.33 20.01
CA ASP A 185 -3.03 10.83 21.10
C ASP A 185 -2.09 9.74 21.66
N GLY A 186 -0.79 10.03 21.67
CA GLY A 186 0.23 9.10 22.17
C GLY A 186 0.52 7.87 21.30
N LYS A 187 -0.15 7.73 20.14
CA LYS A 187 0.05 6.60 19.23
C LYS A 187 1.26 6.78 18.31
N LYS A 188 1.82 5.66 17.87
CA LYS A 188 2.70 5.57 16.69
C LYS A 188 1.83 5.40 15.45
N VAL A 189 1.86 6.37 14.55
CA VAL A 189 1.05 6.40 13.34
C VAL A 189 1.93 6.26 12.11
N LEU A 190 1.67 5.25 11.29
CA LEU A 190 2.33 5.08 10.00
C LEU A 190 1.47 5.66 8.88
N ILE A 191 2.03 6.59 8.11
CA ILE A 191 1.40 7.16 6.92
C ILE A 191 1.87 6.33 5.72
N VAL A 192 0.93 5.77 4.97
CA VAL A 192 1.23 4.95 3.80
C VAL A 192 0.77 5.64 2.54
N ASP A 193 1.69 5.87 1.63
CA ASP A 193 1.41 6.27 0.25
C ASP A 193 1.71 5.12 -0.70
N GLU A 194 1.12 5.14 -1.88
CA GLU A 194 1.26 4.06 -2.85
C GLU A 194 2.60 4.17 -3.58
N ILE A 195 2.95 5.32 -4.16
CA ILE A 195 4.19 5.48 -4.94
C ILE A 195 4.95 6.76 -4.54
N ARG A 196 6.28 6.64 -4.39
CA ARG A 196 7.14 7.83 -4.26
C ARG A 196 7.42 8.48 -5.62
N SER A 197 6.77 9.59 -5.92
CA SER A 197 7.19 10.52 -7.00
C SER A 197 8.31 11.44 -6.51
N SER A 198 7.96 12.58 -5.90
CA SER A 198 8.90 13.47 -5.18
C SER A 198 8.94 13.20 -3.68
N GLY A 199 7.87 12.61 -3.13
CA GLY A 199 7.65 12.46 -1.68
C GLY A 199 7.01 13.69 -1.01
N ALA A 200 6.56 14.68 -1.79
CA ALA A 200 5.90 15.87 -1.26
C ALA A 200 4.63 15.54 -0.46
N THR A 201 3.78 14.66 -1.00
CA THR A 201 2.49 14.29 -0.38
C THR A 201 2.68 13.73 1.03
N THR A 202 3.54 12.71 1.19
CA THR A 202 3.85 12.12 2.51
C THR A 202 4.54 13.11 3.45
N TYR A 203 5.42 13.96 2.94
CA TYR A 203 6.09 14.99 3.75
C TYR A 203 5.07 15.99 4.32
N MET A 204 4.19 16.51 3.46
CA MET A 204 3.10 17.40 3.86
C MET A 204 2.16 16.72 4.85
N ALA A 205 1.73 15.49 4.56
CA ALA A 205 0.87 14.72 5.46
C ALA A 205 1.47 14.59 6.86
N THR A 206 2.76 14.23 6.92
CA THR A 206 3.50 14.14 8.19
C THR A 206 3.50 15.48 8.93
N LYS A 207 3.84 16.59 8.25
CA LYS A 207 3.90 17.91 8.88
C LYS A 207 2.53 18.39 9.38
N LEU A 208 1.49 18.20 8.58
CA LEU A 208 0.11 18.56 8.91
C LEU A 208 -0.40 17.78 10.11
N LEU A 209 -0.22 16.46 10.10
CA LEU A 209 -0.67 15.57 11.17
C LEU A 209 0.11 15.78 12.46
N SER A 210 1.44 15.94 12.40
CA SER A 210 2.26 16.31 13.57
C SER A 210 1.82 17.63 14.19
N ARG A 211 1.34 18.58 13.39
CA ARG A 211 0.84 19.86 13.90
C ARG A 211 -0.57 19.75 14.47
N ALA A 212 -1.43 18.90 13.91
CA ALA A 212 -2.81 18.69 14.36
C ALA A 212 -2.92 17.78 15.60
N VAL A 213 -2.02 16.80 15.74
CA VAL A 213 -1.95 15.88 16.88
C VAL A 213 -0.50 15.79 17.40
N PRO A 214 -0.04 16.77 18.20
CA PRO A 214 1.37 16.86 18.61
C PRO A 214 1.87 15.75 19.52
N SER A 215 0.97 15.03 20.19
CA SER A 215 1.29 13.91 21.09
C SER A 215 1.55 12.60 20.33
N ALA A 216 1.13 12.51 19.07
CA ALA A 216 1.33 11.33 18.22
C ALA A 216 2.70 11.39 17.52
N THR A 217 3.30 10.23 17.27
CA THR A 217 4.53 10.12 16.47
C THR A 217 4.20 9.62 15.09
N PHE A 218 4.69 10.29 14.05
CA PHE A 218 4.38 9.97 12.66
C PHE A 218 5.64 9.52 11.91
N GLU A 219 5.52 8.40 11.21
CA GLU A 219 6.46 7.96 10.17
C GLU A 219 5.72 7.77 8.86
N SER A 220 6.43 7.76 7.74
CA SER A 220 5.83 7.56 6.42
C SER A 220 6.59 6.55 5.59
N VAL A 221 5.87 5.70 4.87
CA VAL A 221 6.43 4.71 3.93
C VAL A 221 5.68 4.72 2.61
N TYR A 222 6.29 4.12 1.59
CA TYR A 222 5.67 3.93 0.28
C TYR A 222 5.53 2.44 0.01
N PHE A 223 4.35 2.02 -0.44
CA PHE A 223 4.10 0.63 -0.78
C PHE A 223 4.91 0.18 -2.00
N TRP A 224 4.72 0.86 -3.13
CA TRP A 224 5.41 0.57 -4.40
C TRP A 224 6.83 1.16 -4.37
N SER A 225 7.72 0.43 -3.72
CA SER A 225 9.10 0.81 -3.46
C SER A 225 10.10 -0.03 -4.28
N ALA A 226 11.39 0.27 -4.14
CA ALA A 226 12.44 -0.50 -4.82
C ALA A 226 12.44 -1.96 -4.33
N PRO A 227 12.69 -2.96 -5.21
CA PRO A 227 13.20 -2.81 -6.58
C PRO A 227 12.11 -2.58 -7.65
N TYR A 228 10.83 -2.64 -7.31
CA TYR A 228 9.73 -2.64 -8.27
C TYR A 228 9.33 -1.25 -8.80
N ASN A 229 9.69 -0.18 -8.09
CA ASN A 229 9.49 1.19 -8.55
C ASN A 229 10.60 1.63 -9.52
N GLU A 230 10.32 1.48 -10.81
CA GLU A 230 11.18 1.97 -11.87
C GLU A 230 10.74 3.35 -12.37
N GLY A 231 11.69 4.27 -12.51
CA GLY A 231 11.44 5.51 -13.23
C GLY A 231 12.72 6.18 -13.70
N LYS A 232 12.62 7.00 -14.75
CA LYS A 232 13.70 7.89 -15.22
C LYS A 232 13.27 9.33 -15.01
N SER A 233 14.18 10.13 -14.49
CA SER A 233 14.07 11.58 -14.56
C SER A 233 14.26 12.00 -16.01
N VAL A 234 13.28 12.71 -16.55
CA VAL A 234 13.30 13.29 -17.89
C VAL A 234 13.20 14.79 -17.71
N GLU A 235 14.17 15.52 -18.25
CA GLU A 235 14.06 16.97 -18.38
C GLU A 235 13.02 17.28 -19.46
N ILE A 236 12.09 18.16 -19.13
CA ILE A 236 11.05 18.64 -20.02
C ILE A 236 11.19 20.15 -20.11
N ASP A 237 11.31 20.65 -21.33
CA ASP A 237 11.19 22.08 -21.61
C ASP A 237 9.72 22.48 -21.48
N ASN A 238 9.44 23.35 -20.52
CA ASN A 238 8.12 23.90 -20.29
C ASN A 238 7.79 24.96 -21.33
N LYS A 239 6.49 25.21 -21.55
CA LYS A 239 6.01 26.21 -22.53
C LYS A 239 6.42 27.65 -22.19
N ASP A 240 6.80 27.92 -20.95
CA ASP A 240 7.28 29.21 -20.46
C ASP A 240 8.82 29.38 -20.62
N GLY A 241 9.50 28.41 -21.24
CA GLY A 241 10.95 28.42 -21.43
C GLY A 241 11.75 27.95 -20.21
N THR A 242 11.10 27.53 -19.12
CA THR A 242 11.76 26.91 -17.97
C THR A 242 11.98 25.41 -18.21
N ARG A 243 12.87 24.78 -17.44
CA ARG A 243 13.07 23.32 -17.45
C ARG A 243 12.48 22.71 -16.19
N SER A 244 11.69 21.66 -16.33
CA SER A 244 11.25 20.83 -15.21
C SER A 244 11.80 19.41 -15.32
N VAL A 245 12.14 18.82 -14.19
CA VAL A 245 12.49 17.39 -14.12
C VAL A 245 11.22 16.62 -13.77
N GLN A 246 10.73 15.82 -14.71
CA GLN A 246 9.62 14.90 -14.47
C GLN A 246 10.14 13.48 -14.34
N ARG A 247 9.76 12.81 -13.26
CA ARG A 247 10.02 11.38 -13.12
C ARG A 247 8.96 10.60 -13.90
N ARG A 248 9.34 10.01 -15.03
CA ARG A 248 8.51 9.00 -15.71
C ARG A 248 8.68 7.68 -14.99
N MET A 249 7.58 7.12 -14.48
CA MET A 249 7.57 5.80 -13.86
C MET A 249 7.22 4.74 -14.91
N TYR A 250 7.99 3.66 -14.97
CA TYR A 250 7.83 2.56 -15.93
C TYR A 250 7.04 1.38 -15.36
N ASN A 251 6.94 1.30 -14.04
CA ASN A 251 6.16 0.31 -13.33
C ASN A 251 5.38 0.97 -12.18
N ILE A 252 4.07 1.09 -12.35
CA ILE A 252 3.11 1.69 -11.42
C ILE A 252 1.96 0.71 -11.17
N PRO A 253 1.36 0.64 -9.97
CA PRO A 253 0.25 -0.26 -9.70
C PRO A 253 -0.89 -0.08 -10.69
N VAL A 254 -1.64 -1.16 -10.92
CA VAL A 254 -2.64 -1.20 -11.99
C VAL A 254 -3.86 -0.30 -11.77
N TRP A 255 -4.08 0.12 -10.52
CA TRP A 255 -5.09 1.11 -10.14
C TRP A 255 -4.55 2.55 -10.21
N TYR A 256 -3.27 2.72 -10.58
CA TYR A 256 -2.72 4.03 -10.83
C TYR A 256 -3.06 4.53 -12.24
N ASP A 257 -4.23 5.18 -12.40
CA ASP A 257 -4.51 6.04 -13.55
C ASP A 257 -4.46 7.53 -13.11
N LYS A 258 -3.66 8.34 -13.81
CA LYS A 258 -3.54 9.78 -13.55
C LYS A 258 -4.71 10.59 -14.14
N HIS A 259 -5.48 9.99 -15.04
CA HIS A 259 -6.57 10.62 -15.80
C HIS A 259 -7.95 10.11 -15.38
N LYS A 260 -8.01 8.99 -14.66
CA LYS A 260 -9.27 8.38 -14.21
C LYS A 260 -9.19 8.00 -12.73
N PRO A 261 -10.23 8.28 -11.93
CA PRO A 261 -10.29 7.83 -10.55
C PRO A 261 -10.65 6.33 -10.41
N ASP A 262 -11.11 5.69 -11.50
CA ASP A 262 -11.54 4.29 -11.53
C ASP A 262 -10.52 3.34 -10.89
N GLY A 263 -11.01 2.34 -10.14
CA GLY A 263 -10.16 1.36 -9.46
C GLY A 263 -9.72 1.75 -8.03
N ARG A 264 -10.22 2.86 -7.48
CA ARG A 264 -9.80 3.41 -6.18
C ARG A 264 -10.91 3.57 -5.15
N GLU A 265 -12.17 3.34 -5.53
CA GLU A 265 -13.35 3.48 -4.66
C GLU A 265 -13.56 4.87 -4.03
N VAL A 266 -12.82 5.88 -4.47
CA VAL A 266 -12.95 7.25 -3.95
C VAL A 266 -12.78 8.29 -5.03
N SER A 267 -13.42 9.44 -4.81
CA SER A 267 -13.18 10.67 -5.56
C SER A 267 -12.62 11.77 -4.67
N ASP A 268 -12.30 12.89 -5.30
CA ASP A 268 -11.80 14.10 -4.64
C ASP A 268 -12.73 14.57 -3.50
N PRO A 269 -12.17 15.23 -2.47
CA PRO A 269 -12.94 15.94 -1.47
C PRO A 269 -13.99 16.87 -2.08
N SER A 270 -15.19 16.88 -1.50
CA SER A 270 -16.27 17.76 -1.94
C SER A 270 -16.99 18.39 -0.76
N PRO A 271 -16.92 19.73 -0.58
CA PRO A 271 -17.62 20.40 0.50
C PRO A 271 -19.14 20.23 0.36
N GLY A 272 -19.66 20.26 -0.87
CA GLY A 272 -21.09 20.10 -1.14
C GLY A 272 -21.62 18.71 -0.76
N VAL A 273 -20.83 17.65 -0.95
CA VAL A 273 -21.21 16.29 -0.52
C VAL A 273 -21.24 16.21 1.00
N MET A 274 -20.19 16.68 1.68
CA MET A 274 -20.12 16.63 3.15
C MET A 274 -21.18 17.51 3.82
N ASP A 275 -21.48 18.68 3.24
CA ASP A 275 -22.57 19.56 3.67
C ASP A 275 -23.94 18.88 3.53
N ARG A 276 -24.17 18.15 2.42
CA ARG A 276 -25.41 17.39 2.21
C ARG A 276 -25.54 16.27 3.24
N LEU A 277 -24.50 15.47 3.44
CA LEU A 277 -24.49 14.36 4.39
C LEU A 277 -24.85 14.83 5.81
N TYR A 278 -24.24 15.92 6.26
CA TYR A 278 -24.57 16.49 7.57
C TYR A 278 -26.00 17.03 7.64
N ARG A 279 -26.51 17.67 6.59
CA ARG A 279 -27.87 18.20 6.55
C ARG A 279 -28.93 17.09 6.60
N GLU A 280 -28.69 16.00 5.87
CA GLU A 280 -29.59 14.86 5.81
C GLU A 280 -29.52 13.99 7.07
N ASN A 281 -28.32 13.87 7.67
CA ASN A 281 -28.10 13.10 8.90
C ASN A 281 -27.04 13.79 9.80
N PRO A 282 -27.45 14.67 10.74
CA PRO A 282 -26.55 15.51 11.54
C PRO A 282 -25.91 14.74 12.71
N THR A 283 -25.09 13.74 12.41
CA THR A 283 -24.29 13.01 13.40
C THR A 283 -22.98 13.73 13.70
N GLN A 284 -22.32 13.38 14.82
CA GLN A 284 -20.97 13.86 15.13
C GLN A 284 -19.94 13.47 14.08
N GLU A 285 -20.09 12.28 13.49
CA GLU A 285 -19.25 11.83 12.38
C GLU A 285 -19.42 12.73 11.15
N ASN A 286 -20.65 12.96 10.71
CA ASN A 286 -20.92 13.82 9.55
C ASN A 286 -20.53 15.28 9.80
N LEU A 287 -20.67 15.78 11.04
CA LEU A 287 -20.17 17.10 11.41
C LEU A 287 -18.65 17.19 11.27
N LYS A 288 -17.91 16.21 11.80
CA LYS A 288 -16.45 16.16 11.71
C LYS A 288 -16.00 16.05 10.25
N ARG A 289 -16.66 15.20 9.45
CA ARG A 289 -16.41 15.09 8.00
C ARG A 289 -16.70 16.39 7.26
N ARG A 290 -17.75 17.13 7.65
CA ARG A 290 -18.06 18.46 7.10
C ARG A 290 -17.00 19.51 7.45
N ILE A 291 -16.57 19.56 8.71
CA ILE A 291 -15.50 20.47 9.15
C ILE A 291 -14.19 20.14 8.43
N ALA A 292 -13.81 18.86 8.40
CA ALA A 292 -12.58 18.36 7.83
C ALA A 292 -12.68 18.00 6.34
N TRP A 293 -13.67 18.53 5.61
CA TRP A 293 -14.07 18.03 4.28
C TRP A 293 -12.91 17.87 3.31
N PHE A 294 -11.90 18.75 3.37
CA PHE A 294 -10.77 18.77 2.45
C PHE A 294 -9.70 17.71 2.72
N VAL A 295 -9.81 16.99 3.85
CA VAL A 295 -9.02 15.78 4.14
C VAL A 295 -9.89 14.52 4.17
N GLU A 296 -11.15 14.63 3.76
CA GLU A 296 -12.07 13.51 3.55
C GLU A 296 -12.18 13.19 2.06
N SER A 297 -12.07 11.92 1.72
CA SER A 297 -12.48 11.45 0.39
C SER A 297 -13.97 11.22 0.34
N VAL A 298 -14.53 11.34 -0.87
CA VAL A 298 -15.93 10.98 -1.16
C VAL A 298 -15.95 9.55 -1.68
N THR A 299 -16.76 8.71 -1.05
CA THR A 299 -17.01 7.32 -1.46
C THR A 299 -18.27 7.20 -2.32
N PRO A 300 -18.45 6.11 -3.08
CA PRO A 300 -19.70 5.83 -3.78
C PRO A 300 -20.92 5.83 -2.86
N GLU A 301 -20.78 5.30 -1.64
CA GLU A 301 -21.84 5.29 -0.62
C GLU A 301 -22.30 6.71 -0.26
N ASP A 302 -21.37 7.65 -0.09
CA ASP A 302 -21.67 9.05 0.24
C ASP A 302 -22.55 9.75 -0.81
N VAL A 303 -22.52 9.26 -2.05
CA VAL A 303 -23.28 9.79 -3.19
C VAL A 303 -24.38 8.86 -3.68
N GLY A 304 -24.63 7.74 -2.97
CA GLY A 304 -25.62 6.74 -3.37
C GLY A 304 -25.29 6.08 -4.71
N ALA A 305 -24.01 6.03 -5.08
CA ALA A 305 -23.52 5.35 -6.28
C ALA A 305 -23.04 3.94 -5.95
N ASP A 306 -23.13 3.06 -6.95
CA ASP A 306 -22.49 1.75 -6.88
C ASP A 306 -20.98 1.88 -7.13
N VAL A 307 -20.20 0.94 -6.58
CA VAL A 307 -18.77 0.84 -6.83
C VAL A 307 -18.54 0.48 -8.30
N ASP A 308 -17.55 1.09 -8.95
CA ASP A 308 -17.28 0.80 -10.36
C ASP A 308 -16.82 -0.66 -10.57
N GLU A 309 -17.13 -1.24 -11.73
CA GLU A 309 -16.83 -2.65 -12.02
C GLU A 309 -15.33 -2.97 -11.98
N ARG A 310 -14.47 -2.01 -12.30
CA ARG A 310 -13.01 -2.20 -12.21
C ARG A 310 -12.58 -2.33 -10.74
N THR A 311 -13.08 -1.47 -9.85
CA THR A 311 -12.84 -1.57 -8.41
C THR A 311 -13.40 -2.88 -7.85
N LYS A 312 -14.63 -3.27 -8.21
CA LYS A 312 -15.21 -4.56 -7.80
C LYS A 312 -14.34 -5.73 -8.23
N ARG A 313 -13.87 -5.74 -9.48
CA ARG A 313 -12.97 -6.79 -9.98
C ARG A 313 -11.63 -6.78 -9.24
N LEU A 314 -11.02 -5.61 -9.02
CA LEU A 314 -9.77 -5.49 -8.29
C LEU A 314 -9.86 -6.05 -6.86
N LYS A 315 -10.93 -5.73 -6.12
CA LYS A 315 -11.16 -6.30 -4.78
C LYS A 315 -11.25 -7.82 -4.80
N ARG A 316 -11.92 -8.39 -5.81
CA ARG A 316 -12.01 -9.85 -5.98
C ARG A 316 -10.67 -10.47 -6.34
N ASP A 317 -9.90 -9.84 -7.23
CA ASP A 317 -8.56 -10.30 -7.59
C ASP A 317 -7.61 -10.29 -6.37
N ILE A 318 -7.66 -9.24 -5.56
CA ILE A 318 -6.89 -9.14 -4.30
C ILE A 318 -7.32 -10.22 -3.32
N ALA A 319 -8.63 -10.43 -3.13
CA ALA A 319 -9.12 -11.49 -2.25
C ALA A 319 -8.68 -12.88 -2.73
N ALA A 320 -8.66 -13.11 -4.05
CA ALA A 320 -8.22 -14.37 -4.64
C ALA A 320 -6.76 -14.71 -4.31
N LEU A 321 -5.88 -13.71 -4.11
CA LEU A 321 -4.49 -13.94 -3.71
C LEU A 321 -4.36 -14.67 -2.38
N SER A 322 -5.32 -14.50 -1.46
CA SER A 322 -5.30 -15.17 -0.15
C SER A 322 -5.50 -16.69 -0.24
N TYR A 323 -6.00 -17.19 -1.38
CA TYR A 323 -6.18 -18.62 -1.64
C TYR A 323 -4.95 -19.27 -2.28
N LEU A 324 -3.93 -18.49 -2.64
CA LEU A 324 -2.67 -19.07 -3.09
C LEU A 324 -1.99 -19.75 -1.91
N SER A 325 -1.37 -20.91 -2.15
CA SER A 325 -0.27 -21.36 -1.31
C SER A 325 0.90 -20.41 -1.55
N ILE A 326 0.90 -19.26 -0.85
CA ILE A 326 1.85 -18.16 -1.05
C ILE A 326 3.28 -18.66 -0.95
N ASN A 327 3.57 -19.53 0.04
CA ASN A 327 4.91 -20.10 0.18
C ASN A 327 5.30 -20.90 -1.06
N ASP A 328 4.44 -21.81 -1.55
CA ASP A 328 4.76 -22.64 -2.72
C ASP A 328 4.85 -21.81 -4.00
N PHE A 329 3.96 -20.82 -4.17
CA PHE A 329 3.98 -19.89 -5.29
C PHE A 329 5.27 -19.05 -5.33
N MET A 330 5.68 -18.52 -4.18
CA MET A 330 6.90 -17.72 -4.05
C MET A 330 8.17 -18.58 -4.15
N MET A 331 8.14 -19.84 -3.67
CA MET A 331 9.24 -20.80 -3.78
C MET A 331 9.48 -21.25 -5.22
N ALA A 332 8.42 -21.62 -5.96
CA ALA A 332 8.52 -22.09 -7.34
C ALA A 332 9.12 -21.04 -8.29
N LYS A 333 9.14 -19.77 -7.87
CA LYS A 333 9.58 -18.62 -8.67
C LYS A 333 10.80 -17.91 -8.09
N SER A 334 11.40 -18.40 -6.99
CA SER A 334 12.53 -17.73 -6.32
C SER A 334 13.84 -17.74 -7.11
N ASP A 335 14.07 -18.79 -7.90
CA ASP A 335 15.34 -19.00 -8.61
C ASP A 335 15.45 -18.14 -9.89
N THR A 336 14.37 -17.99 -10.64
CA THR A 336 14.27 -17.01 -11.74
C THR A 336 14.28 -15.58 -11.22
N ARG A 337 13.63 -15.32 -10.08
CA ARG A 337 13.54 -14.00 -9.46
C ARG A 337 14.87 -13.47 -8.90
N THR A 338 15.61 -14.30 -8.16
CA THR A 338 16.93 -13.90 -7.63
C THR A 338 17.92 -13.67 -8.75
N GLY A 339 17.90 -14.51 -9.80
CA GLY A 339 18.69 -14.32 -11.02
C GLY A 339 18.37 -13.01 -11.72
N MET A 340 17.09 -12.76 -12.02
CA MET A 340 16.63 -11.55 -12.72
C MET A 340 16.85 -10.26 -11.92
N ILE A 341 16.58 -10.25 -10.61
CA ILE A 341 16.83 -9.08 -9.75
C ILE A 341 18.34 -8.84 -9.61
N MET A 342 19.16 -9.88 -9.46
CA MET A 342 20.62 -9.72 -9.36
C MET A 342 21.28 -9.36 -10.69
N GLU A 343 20.74 -9.80 -11.82
CA GLU A 343 21.18 -9.40 -13.16
C GLU A 343 20.78 -7.95 -13.47
N PHE A 344 19.54 -7.57 -13.15
CA PHE A 344 19.04 -6.20 -13.22
C PHE A 344 19.84 -5.23 -12.35
N LEU A 345 20.14 -5.60 -11.10
CA LEU A 345 20.96 -4.79 -10.19
C LEU A 345 22.44 -4.75 -10.59
N ARG A 346 23.00 -5.85 -11.15
CA ARG A 346 24.36 -5.88 -11.70
C ARG A 346 24.51 -4.94 -12.90
N ASN A 347 23.50 -4.90 -13.79
CA ASN A 347 23.46 -3.95 -14.89
C ASN A 347 23.36 -2.48 -14.41
N LYS A 348 22.98 -2.23 -13.16
CA LYS A 348 22.92 -0.90 -12.52
C LYS A 348 24.07 -0.57 -11.56
N GLN A 349 25.00 -1.48 -11.25
CA GLN A 349 26.16 -1.20 -10.38
C GLN A 349 27.16 -0.16 -10.95
N GLY A 350 26.80 0.55 -12.03
CA GLY A 350 27.40 1.82 -12.40
C GLY A 350 26.85 3.06 -11.67
N ALA A 351 25.77 3.00 -10.87
CA ALA A 351 25.21 4.21 -10.24
C ALA A 351 24.44 4.02 -8.90
N SER A 352 25.09 4.51 -7.82
CA SER A 352 24.55 5.00 -6.52
C SER A 352 24.20 4.02 -5.38
N SER A 353 24.39 4.53 -4.16
CA SER A 353 24.52 3.84 -2.85
C SER A 353 23.21 3.60 -2.09
N ALA A 354 22.05 3.97 -2.63
CA ALA A 354 20.74 3.86 -1.95
C ALA A 354 20.17 2.43 -1.90
N GLY A 355 20.77 1.46 -2.59
CA GLY A 355 20.29 0.07 -2.70
C GLY A 355 20.61 -0.86 -1.52
N LYS A 356 21.26 -0.38 -0.45
CA LYS A 356 21.77 -1.25 0.62
C LYS A 356 20.68 -1.76 1.60
N SER A 357 19.71 -0.92 1.98
CA SER A 357 18.66 -1.29 2.95
C SER A 357 17.65 -2.29 2.37
N SER A 358 17.19 -2.05 1.15
CA SER A 358 16.28 -2.96 0.43
C SER A 358 16.96 -4.29 0.04
N MET A 359 18.29 -4.30 -0.18
CA MET A 359 19.06 -5.53 -0.37
C MET A 359 19.00 -6.43 0.86
N THR A 360 19.09 -5.85 2.06
CA THR A 360 19.05 -6.59 3.32
C THR A 360 17.70 -7.27 3.51
N LEU A 361 16.60 -6.55 3.28
CA LEU A 361 15.24 -7.08 3.42
C LEU A 361 14.92 -8.20 2.41
N LEU A 362 15.33 -8.07 1.14
CA LEU A 362 15.09 -9.10 0.11
C LEU A 362 15.95 -10.35 0.34
N GLN A 363 17.20 -10.16 0.78
CA GLN A 363 18.10 -11.25 1.17
C GLN A 363 17.65 -11.95 2.45
N GLU A 364 17.07 -11.20 3.40
CA GLU A 364 16.44 -11.74 4.60
C GLU A 364 15.18 -12.52 4.26
N HIS A 365 14.26 -12.00 3.44
CA HIS A 365 13.08 -12.75 2.96
C HIS A 365 13.47 -14.07 2.27
N THR A 366 14.46 -14.04 1.37
CA THR A 366 14.97 -15.25 0.71
C THR A 366 15.63 -16.23 1.71
N ARG A 367 16.31 -15.71 2.74
CA ARG A 367 16.83 -16.52 3.86
C ARG A 367 15.71 -17.07 4.74
N ARG A 368 14.61 -16.34 4.96
CA ARG A 368 13.45 -16.72 5.78
C ARG A 368 12.68 -17.87 5.14
N ILE A 369 12.47 -17.82 3.83
CA ILE A 369 11.92 -18.95 3.05
C ILE A 369 12.79 -20.19 3.25
N LYS A 370 14.12 -20.06 3.19
CA LYS A 370 15.08 -21.16 3.42
C LYS A 370 15.16 -21.61 4.89
N LYS A 371 14.93 -20.74 5.87
CA LYS A 371 14.96 -21.09 7.31
C LYS A 371 13.70 -21.85 7.72
N LYS A 372 12.51 -21.43 7.25
CA LYS A 372 11.25 -22.18 7.44
C LYS A 372 11.29 -23.58 6.78
N GLN A 373 12.17 -23.82 5.79
CA GLN A 373 12.46 -25.17 5.26
C GLN A 373 13.24 -26.03 6.27
N GLY A 374 14.26 -25.49 6.94
CA GLY A 374 15.10 -26.23 7.89
C GLY A 374 14.38 -26.66 9.17
N GLU A 375 13.38 -25.89 9.60
CA GLU A 375 12.55 -26.20 10.77
C GLU A 375 11.39 -27.17 10.44
N ARG A 376 11.06 -27.39 9.15
CA ARG A 376 10.04 -28.36 8.70
C ARG A 376 10.60 -29.68 8.18
N THR A 377 11.91 -29.82 8.00
CA THR A 377 12.54 -31.15 7.88
C THR A 377 12.76 -31.72 9.27
N PHE A 378 11.87 -32.63 9.68
CA PHE A 378 11.94 -33.34 10.95
C PHE A 378 13.32 -33.96 11.22
N PRO A 379 13.74 -34.07 12.50
CA PRO A 379 14.92 -34.83 12.87
C PRO A 379 14.70 -36.30 12.51
N LEU A 380 15.65 -36.87 11.78
CA LEU A 380 15.76 -38.31 11.55
C LEU A 380 15.68 -39.03 12.90
N VAL A 381 14.55 -39.71 13.15
CA VAL A 381 14.43 -40.66 14.24
C VAL A 381 15.40 -41.80 13.97
N GLU A 382 16.51 -41.83 14.72
CA GLU A 382 17.37 -43.00 14.80
C GLU A 382 16.55 -44.20 15.25
N LYS A 383 16.25 -45.11 14.31
CA LYS A 383 15.80 -46.46 14.64
C LYS A 383 16.96 -47.18 15.35
N LYS A 384 16.93 -47.18 16.70
CA LYS A 384 17.63 -48.21 17.48
C LYS A 384 17.06 -49.57 17.06
N ARG A 385 17.91 -50.38 16.42
CA ARG A 385 17.66 -51.80 16.20
C ARG A 385 17.83 -52.53 17.53
N SER A 386 16.81 -53.32 17.86
CA SER A 386 16.87 -54.44 18.81
C SER A 386 17.94 -55.44 18.42
#